data_AF-W9JVC9-F1
#
_entry.id   AF-W9JVC9-F1
#
_cell.length_a   1.000
_cell.length_b   1.000
_cell.length_c   1.000
_cell.angle_alpha   90.00
_cell.angle_beta   90.00
_cell.angle_gamma   90.00
#
_symmetry.space_group_name_H-M   'P 1'
#
loop_
_entity.id
_entity.type
_entity.pdbx_description
1 polymer ?
#
loop_
_entity_poly.entity_id
_entity_poly.type
_entity_poly.pdbx_seq_one_letter_code
_entity_poly.pdbx_strand_id
1 'polypeptide(L)'
;MILDGIDDLSYSETEKLNAAFTNRDFDLILSLIIAACTEIQSLTIDLGYFLYSHKWLLELFKNSLSPQTKSHSLQNVTHFEVASPRGWLGYQQLPRGIHPLSFYLPTVRTLSLESFASHRKGENSALADTNPFWPLSSAPQAPFLTTLHLDHCSSNAHNIAAMLTQTPNLKTLFYACYLPAFECDFDVDELRRGLEHVRNSLSKLTLNLIIMQRGLIDFSDHEWPLTHGRIDDLREFLSLADLEIPLTFLHGHTAPEHWQPLADLLPPNFISLTVKDELMDDYTTFQDLYTETAIRDMMRTFLSYGSRSFTLSLRHVYFYRYPAIWDYKNLSKGPEKEYYEDWKPVDENYGSRWAFAE
;
A
#
# COMPACT_ATOMS: atom_id res chain seq x y z
N MET A 1 2.93 -14.12 -34.80
CA MET A 1 3.58 -13.64 -33.56
C MET A 1 3.42 -12.14 -33.38
N ILE A 2 4.14 -11.25 -34.08
CA ILE A 2 3.90 -9.78 -33.96
C ILE A 2 2.57 -9.37 -34.60
N LEU A 3 2.18 -10.05 -35.70
CA LEU A 3 0.93 -9.77 -36.43
C LEU A 3 -0.34 -10.04 -35.60
N ASP A 4 -0.29 -10.96 -34.63
CA ASP A 4 -1.43 -11.29 -33.77
C ASP A 4 -1.68 -10.21 -32.70
N GLY A 5 -0.62 -9.50 -32.27
CA GLY A 5 -0.74 -8.35 -31.36
C GLY A 5 -1.29 -7.08 -32.01
N ILE A 6 -1.35 -7.04 -33.36
CA ILE A 6 -1.89 -5.89 -34.11
C ILE A 6 -3.42 -5.83 -34.02
N ASP A 7 -4.08 -6.99 -34.01
CA ASP A 7 -5.54 -7.08 -33.86
C ASP A 7 -5.98 -6.67 -32.44
N ASP A 8 -5.16 -6.96 -31.43
CA ASP A 8 -5.36 -6.58 -30.02
C ASP A 8 -5.19 -5.06 -29.77
N LEU A 9 -4.50 -4.33 -30.67
CA LEU A 9 -4.41 -2.87 -30.62
C LEU A 9 -5.47 -2.15 -31.47
N SER A 10 -6.42 -2.88 -32.07
CA SER A 10 -7.57 -2.36 -32.83
C SER A 10 -7.25 -1.24 -33.83
N TYR A 11 -6.22 -1.40 -34.68
CA TYR A 11 -5.84 -0.30 -35.58
C TYR A 11 -6.59 -0.30 -36.93
N SER A 12 -7.38 0.75 -37.16
CA SER A 12 -7.88 1.17 -38.48
C SER A 12 -6.86 1.96 -39.31
N GLU A 13 -5.61 2.09 -38.85
CA GLU A 13 -4.57 2.90 -39.51
C GLU A 13 -3.21 2.19 -39.44
N THR A 14 -3.06 1.14 -40.24
CA THR A 14 -1.82 0.38 -40.46
C THR A 14 -0.61 1.29 -40.76
N GLU A 15 -0.85 2.49 -41.30
CA GLU A 15 0.15 3.53 -41.58
C GLU A 15 0.82 4.10 -40.32
N LYS A 16 0.08 4.30 -39.22
CA LYS A 16 0.66 4.82 -37.96
C LYS A 16 1.54 3.77 -37.27
N LEU A 17 1.15 2.50 -37.36
CA LEU A 17 1.93 1.37 -36.86
C LEU A 17 3.24 1.23 -37.66
N ASN A 18 3.15 1.28 -39.00
CA ASN A 18 4.32 1.24 -39.88
C ASN A 18 5.26 2.42 -39.65
N ALA A 19 4.73 3.63 -39.44
CA ALA A 19 5.53 4.81 -39.11
C ALA A 19 6.25 4.65 -37.75
N ALA A 20 5.56 4.14 -36.73
CA ALA A 20 6.15 3.91 -35.41
C ALA A 20 7.22 2.80 -35.41
N PHE A 21 7.00 1.70 -36.15
CA PHE A 21 8.03 0.69 -36.41
C PHE A 21 9.24 1.27 -37.16
N THR A 22 9.00 2.10 -38.16
CA THR A 22 10.05 2.79 -38.93
C THR A 22 10.86 3.73 -38.04
N ASN A 23 10.19 4.40 -37.09
CA ASN A 23 10.81 5.30 -36.11
C ASN A 23 11.42 4.58 -34.90
N ARG A 24 11.37 3.24 -34.85
CA ARG A 24 11.85 2.42 -33.73
C ARG A 24 11.26 2.85 -32.39
N ASP A 25 9.95 3.11 -32.37
CA ASP A 25 9.21 3.38 -31.15
C ASP A 25 9.25 2.14 -30.24
N PHE A 26 10.18 2.18 -29.28
CA PHE A 26 10.44 1.07 -28.37
C PHE A 26 9.20 0.73 -27.52
N ASP A 27 8.37 1.74 -27.24
CA ASP A 27 7.20 1.58 -26.39
C ASP A 27 6.09 0.79 -27.09
N LEU A 28 5.90 1.06 -28.39
CA LEU A 28 5.00 0.28 -29.23
C LEU A 28 5.48 -1.16 -29.35
N ILE A 29 6.79 -1.37 -29.57
CA ILE A 29 7.37 -2.72 -29.71
C ILE A 29 7.13 -3.53 -28.44
N LEU A 30 7.37 -2.94 -27.26
CA LEU A 30 7.12 -3.60 -25.98
C LEU A 30 5.62 -3.92 -25.78
N SER A 31 4.73 -2.98 -26.07
CA SER A 31 3.28 -3.22 -25.94
C SER A 31 2.79 -4.33 -26.87
N LEU A 32 3.30 -4.39 -28.11
CA LEU A 32 3.00 -5.47 -29.06
C LEU A 32 3.55 -6.82 -28.61
N ILE A 33 4.74 -6.85 -28.00
CA ILE A 33 5.29 -8.08 -27.42
C ILE A 33 4.38 -8.57 -26.29
N ILE A 34 3.94 -7.69 -25.39
CA ILE A 34 3.00 -8.05 -24.31
C ILE A 34 1.69 -8.58 -24.91
N ALA A 35 1.12 -7.89 -25.90
CA ALA A 35 -0.13 -8.28 -26.56
C ALA A 35 -0.03 -9.68 -27.22
N ALA A 36 1.10 -9.97 -27.87
CA ALA A 36 1.33 -11.25 -28.53
C ALA A 36 1.48 -12.42 -27.56
N CYS A 37 1.78 -12.16 -26.29
CA CYS A 37 2.02 -13.19 -25.28
C CYS A 37 0.73 -13.51 -24.49
N THR A 38 -0.21 -14.19 -25.15
CA THR A 38 -1.57 -14.46 -24.64
C THR A 38 -1.64 -15.46 -23.47
N GLU A 39 -0.59 -16.27 -23.28
CA GLU A 39 -0.51 -17.26 -22.19
C GLU A 39 0.19 -16.73 -20.93
N ILE A 40 0.53 -15.43 -20.87
CA ILE A 40 1.19 -14.85 -19.70
C ILE A 40 0.27 -14.94 -18.47
N GLN A 41 0.81 -15.54 -17.41
CA GLN A 41 0.18 -15.60 -16.09
C GLN A 41 0.76 -14.59 -15.09
N SER A 42 1.99 -14.13 -15.33
CA SER A 42 2.73 -13.21 -14.48
C SER A 42 3.38 -12.13 -15.34
N LEU A 43 2.99 -10.87 -15.12
CA LEU A 43 3.49 -9.73 -15.85
C LEU A 43 4.08 -8.70 -14.88
N THR A 44 5.40 -8.53 -14.93
CA THR A 44 6.12 -7.47 -14.20
C THR A 44 6.55 -6.41 -15.19
N ILE A 45 6.22 -5.15 -14.89
CA ILE A 45 6.55 -3.98 -15.70
C ILE A 45 7.44 -3.04 -14.89
N ASP A 46 8.52 -2.54 -15.49
CA ASP A 46 9.35 -1.50 -14.89
C ASP A 46 8.55 -0.21 -14.71
N LEU A 47 8.66 0.41 -13.52
CA LEU A 47 7.95 1.64 -13.16
C LEU A 47 8.24 2.76 -14.16
N GLY A 48 9.49 2.91 -14.62
CA GLY A 48 9.84 3.91 -15.62
C GLY A 48 9.08 3.71 -16.93
N TYR A 49 9.00 2.48 -17.43
CA TYR A 49 8.17 2.17 -18.60
C TYR A 49 6.68 2.40 -18.32
N PHE A 50 6.17 1.93 -17.18
CA PHE A 50 4.78 2.05 -16.79
C PHE A 50 4.30 3.52 -16.73
N LEU A 51 5.17 4.41 -16.27
CA LEU A 51 4.91 5.84 -16.17
C LEU A 51 5.16 6.57 -17.49
N TYR A 52 6.39 6.56 -18.00
CA TYR A 52 6.82 7.48 -19.05
C TYR A 52 6.49 7.00 -20.46
N SER A 53 6.24 5.71 -20.64
CA SER A 53 5.95 5.05 -21.93
C SER A 53 4.48 4.64 -22.08
N HIS A 54 3.59 5.31 -21.35
CA HIS A 54 2.23 4.86 -21.07
C HIS A 54 1.26 4.87 -22.25
N LYS A 55 1.54 5.55 -23.37
CA LYS A 55 0.55 5.69 -24.45
C LYS A 55 0.12 4.32 -25.00
N TRP A 56 1.07 3.49 -25.40
CA TRP A 56 0.78 2.20 -26.02
C TRP A 56 0.32 1.17 -25.00
N LEU A 57 0.86 1.20 -23.79
CA LEU A 57 0.42 0.36 -22.69
C LEU A 57 -1.04 0.67 -22.29
N LEU A 58 -1.41 1.95 -22.22
CA LEU A 58 -2.78 2.38 -21.95
C LEU A 58 -3.76 1.84 -23.00
N GLU A 59 -3.41 1.92 -24.27
CA GLU A 59 -4.25 1.39 -25.35
C GLU A 59 -4.35 -0.13 -25.32
N LEU A 60 -3.24 -0.83 -25.00
CA LEU A 60 -3.27 -2.26 -24.75
C LEU A 60 -4.27 -2.59 -23.64
N PHE A 61 -4.16 -1.97 -22.46
CA PHE A 61 -5.11 -2.18 -21.37
C PHE A 61 -6.54 -1.90 -21.80
N LYS A 62 -6.84 -0.75 -22.42
CA LYS A 62 -8.21 -0.43 -22.87
C LYS A 62 -8.78 -1.49 -23.82
N ASN A 63 -7.96 -2.01 -24.73
CA ASN A 63 -8.41 -3.00 -25.70
C ASN A 63 -8.49 -4.41 -25.13
N SER A 64 -7.55 -4.84 -24.30
CA SER A 64 -7.61 -6.12 -23.60
C SER A 64 -8.80 -6.21 -22.64
N LEU A 65 -9.27 -5.06 -22.14
CA LEU A 65 -10.35 -4.96 -21.15
C LEU A 65 -11.71 -4.60 -21.76
N SER A 66 -11.79 -4.24 -23.05
CA SER A 66 -13.04 -3.92 -23.71
C SER A 66 -13.83 -5.18 -24.08
N PRO A 67 -15.14 -5.26 -23.78
CA PRO A 67 -15.97 -6.41 -24.17
C PRO A 67 -16.16 -6.55 -25.69
N GLN A 68 -15.87 -5.49 -26.45
CA GLN A 68 -16.12 -5.42 -27.90
C GLN A 68 -14.95 -5.93 -28.73
N THR A 69 -13.76 -5.99 -28.16
CA THR A 69 -12.53 -6.46 -28.79
C THR A 69 -12.38 -7.96 -28.54
N LYS A 70 -11.96 -8.71 -29.58
CA LYS A 70 -11.67 -10.16 -29.46
C LYS A 70 -10.30 -10.43 -28.82
N SER A 71 -9.78 -9.46 -28.08
CA SER A 71 -8.42 -9.53 -27.56
C SER A 71 -8.34 -10.53 -26.42
N HIS A 72 -7.38 -11.45 -26.53
CA HIS A 72 -7.08 -12.43 -25.50
C HIS A 72 -5.87 -12.04 -24.64
N SER A 73 -5.20 -10.93 -24.96
CA SER A 73 -4.09 -10.43 -24.15
C SER A 73 -4.55 -10.05 -22.75
N LEU A 74 -3.67 -10.25 -21.77
CA LEU A 74 -3.87 -9.96 -20.35
C LEU A 74 -5.00 -10.74 -19.63
N GLN A 75 -5.82 -11.52 -20.35
CA GLN A 75 -6.94 -12.29 -19.78
C GLN A 75 -6.49 -13.37 -18.79
N ASN A 76 -5.28 -13.91 -18.98
CA ASN A 76 -4.70 -14.97 -18.15
C ASN A 76 -3.79 -14.46 -17.02
N VAL A 77 -3.61 -13.14 -16.91
CA VAL A 77 -2.68 -12.55 -15.94
C VAL A 77 -3.26 -12.68 -14.53
N THR A 78 -2.63 -13.56 -13.74
CA THR A 78 -2.98 -13.79 -12.33
C THR A 78 -2.10 -12.99 -11.37
N HIS A 79 -0.90 -12.61 -11.79
CA HIS A 79 0.03 -11.77 -11.05
C HIS A 79 0.45 -10.59 -11.91
N PHE A 80 0.20 -9.38 -11.43
CA PHE A 80 0.63 -8.16 -12.10
C PHE A 80 1.42 -7.29 -11.14
N GLU A 81 2.60 -6.88 -11.58
CA GLU A 81 3.53 -6.10 -10.78
C GLU A 81 4.03 -4.89 -11.59
N VAL A 82 4.04 -3.73 -10.94
CA VAL A 82 4.83 -2.58 -11.36
C VAL A 82 5.99 -2.47 -10.39
N ALA A 83 7.20 -2.68 -10.87
CA ALA A 83 8.41 -2.74 -10.05
C ALA A 83 9.34 -1.56 -10.35
N SER A 84 9.98 -0.97 -9.34
CA SER A 84 11.07 -0.01 -9.56
C SER A 84 12.42 -0.65 -9.23
N PRO A 85 13.06 -1.35 -10.17
CA PRO A 85 14.35 -2.01 -9.92
C PRO A 85 15.49 -1.03 -9.59
N ARG A 86 15.31 0.27 -9.88
CA ARG A 86 16.29 1.32 -9.60
C ARG A 86 16.01 2.08 -8.29
N GLY A 87 15.01 1.66 -7.53
CA GLY A 87 14.55 2.35 -6.33
C GLY A 87 13.61 3.52 -6.64
N TRP A 88 13.16 4.19 -5.59
CA TRP A 88 12.11 5.21 -5.64
C TRP A 88 12.51 6.45 -6.47
N LEU A 89 11.65 6.88 -7.41
CA LEU A 89 11.95 7.94 -8.39
C LEU A 89 11.68 9.39 -7.90
N GLY A 90 11.44 9.58 -6.61
CA GLY A 90 11.03 10.89 -6.11
C GLY A 90 9.54 11.14 -6.28
N TYR A 91 9.05 12.20 -5.64
CA TYR A 91 7.70 12.74 -5.81
C TYR A 91 7.59 13.44 -7.19
N GLN A 92 7.84 12.69 -8.27
CA GLN A 92 7.65 13.18 -9.63
C GLN A 92 6.18 12.97 -10.01
N GLN A 93 5.65 13.92 -10.77
CA GLN A 93 4.26 13.91 -11.24
C GLN A 93 4.01 12.66 -12.09
N LEU A 94 3.55 11.59 -11.44
CA LEU A 94 3.31 10.31 -12.08
C LEU A 94 2.20 10.46 -13.12
N PRO A 95 2.37 9.96 -14.35
CA PRO A 95 1.33 10.01 -15.38
C PRO A 95 0.03 9.38 -14.90
N ARG A 96 -1.05 10.13 -15.11
CA ARG A 96 -2.36 9.92 -14.50
C ARG A 96 -3.04 8.65 -15.06
N GLY A 97 -3.79 7.95 -14.20
CA GLY A 97 -4.86 7.05 -14.62
C GLY A 97 -4.47 5.65 -15.11
N ILE A 98 -3.18 5.30 -15.23
CA ILE A 98 -2.78 3.96 -15.68
C ILE A 98 -2.75 2.93 -14.53
N HIS A 99 -2.35 3.30 -13.31
CA HIS A 99 -2.35 2.36 -12.19
C HIS A 99 -3.73 1.75 -11.91
N PRO A 100 -4.83 2.54 -11.84
CA PRO A 100 -6.14 1.96 -11.56
C PRO A 100 -6.64 1.02 -12.68
N LEU A 101 -6.07 1.03 -13.89
CA LEU A 101 -6.42 0.06 -14.94
C LEU A 101 -6.02 -1.37 -14.58
N SER A 102 -5.01 -1.56 -13.74
CA SER A 102 -4.60 -2.88 -13.26
C SER A 102 -5.70 -3.61 -12.51
N PHE A 103 -6.64 -2.89 -11.88
CA PHE A 103 -7.79 -3.46 -11.17
C PHE A 103 -8.86 -4.04 -12.10
N TYR A 104 -8.84 -3.71 -13.39
CA TYR A 104 -9.77 -4.28 -14.38
C TYR A 104 -9.30 -5.62 -14.93
N LEU A 105 -8.07 -6.06 -14.62
CA LEU A 105 -7.56 -7.36 -15.06
C LEU A 105 -8.48 -8.49 -14.54
N PRO A 106 -9.07 -9.30 -15.43
CA PRO A 106 -10.24 -10.11 -15.08
C PRO A 106 -9.93 -11.32 -14.19
N THR A 107 -8.69 -11.80 -14.19
CA THR A 107 -8.26 -13.00 -13.45
C THR A 107 -7.16 -12.72 -12.43
N VAL A 108 -6.83 -11.45 -12.20
CA VAL A 108 -5.73 -11.07 -11.33
C VAL A 108 -6.01 -11.42 -9.87
N ARG A 109 -5.03 -12.06 -9.24
CA ARG A 109 -5.05 -12.49 -7.83
C ARG A 109 -4.08 -11.69 -6.98
N THR A 110 -3.00 -11.22 -7.59
CA THR A 110 -2.00 -10.39 -6.93
C THR A 110 -1.72 -9.15 -7.77
N LEU A 111 -1.91 -7.98 -7.14
CA LEU A 111 -1.48 -6.68 -7.65
C LEU A 111 -0.39 -6.14 -6.74
N SER A 112 0.79 -5.87 -7.31
CA SER A 112 1.89 -5.19 -6.63
C SER A 112 2.21 -3.91 -7.38
N LEU A 113 1.95 -2.76 -6.78
CA LEU A 113 2.06 -1.47 -7.43
C LEU A 113 3.03 -0.60 -6.63
N GLU A 114 4.24 -0.46 -7.18
CA GLU A 114 5.25 0.47 -6.68
C GLU A 114 4.88 1.91 -7.03
N SER A 115 5.07 2.82 -6.08
CA SER A 115 4.85 4.26 -6.26
C SER A 115 3.44 4.59 -6.76
N PHE A 116 2.40 3.90 -6.26
CA PHE A 116 1.03 4.22 -6.65
C PHE A 116 0.65 5.65 -6.24
N ALA A 117 0.30 6.50 -7.21
CA ALA A 117 -0.19 7.85 -6.97
C ALA A 117 -1.51 8.09 -7.71
N SER A 118 -2.49 8.64 -7.00
CA SER A 118 -3.70 9.22 -7.58
C SER A 118 -4.02 10.51 -6.82
N HIS A 119 -4.78 11.42 -7.47
CA HIS A 119 -5.01 12.80 -7.02
C HIS A 119 -5.10 12.95 -5.49
N ARG A 120 -4.34 13.91 -4.95
CA ARG A 120 -4.52 14.39 -3.58
C ARG A 120 -5.48 15.56 -3.57
N LYS A 121 -6.46 15.48 -2.70
CA LYS A 121 -7.33 16.61 -2.35
C LYS A 121 -6.42 17.67 -1.73
N GLY A 122 -6.32 18.85 -2.34
CA GLY A 122 -5.42 19.92 -1.87
C GLY A 122 -4.46 20.48 -2.93
N GLU A 123 -4.28 19.81 -4.08
CA GLU A 123 -3.80 20.54 -5.24
C GLU A 123 -4.87 21.59 -5.58
N ASN A 124 -4.54 22.89 -5.48
CA ASN A 124 -5.36 24.05 -5.89
C ASN A 124 -5.82 24.04 -7.37
N SER A 125 -5.80 22.87 -8.02
CA SER A 125 -6.39 22.68 -9.32
C SER A 125 -7.88 22.39 -9.14
N ALA A 126 -8.71 23.13 -9.87
CA ALA A 126 -10.13 22.83 -10.10
C ALA A 126 -10.39 21.43 -10.74
N LEU A 127 -9.36 20.57 -10.81
CA LEU A 127 -9.36 19.22 -11.36
C LEU A 127 -9.42 18.13 -10.28
N ALA A 128 -9.18 18.45 -8.99
CA ALA A 128 -9.23 17.47 -7.91
C ALA A 128 -10.66 16.95 -7.64
N ASP A 129 -11.68 17.77 -7.90
CA ASP A 129 -13.09 17.44 -7.65
C ASP A 129 -13.85 16.96 -8.91
N THR A 130 -13.22 16.93 -10.08
CA THR A 130 -13.94 16.75 -11.37
C THR A 130 -13.60 15.48 -12.15
N ASN A 131 -12.68 14.63 -11.68
CA ASN A 131 -12.28 13.44 -12.42
C ASN A 131 -12.56 12.16 -11.63
N PRO A 132 -13.23 11.15 -12.22
CA PRO A 132 -13.40 9.86 -11.54
C PRO A 132 -12.02 9.23 -11.28
N PHE A 133 -11.81 8.75 -10.05
CA PHE A 133 -10.63 7.96 -9.68
C PHE A 133 -10.42 6.77 -10.63
N TRP A 134 -11.53 6.17 -11.05
CA TRP A 134 -11.55 5.08 -12.02
C TRP A 134 -11.48 5.62 -13.46
N PRO A 135 -10.55 5.13 -14.28
CA PRO A 135 -10.28 5.64 -15.63
C PRO A 135 -11.34 5.22 -16.65
N LEU A 136 -12.17 4.21 -16.36
CA LEU A 136 -13.29 3.79 -17.20
C LEU A 136 -14.62 4.23 -16.60
N SER A 137 -15.69 4.20 -17.41
CA SER A 137 -17.02 4.69 -17.03
C SER A 137 -17.67 3.95 -15.85
N SER A 138 -17.17 2.77 -15.51
CA SER A 138 -17.62 1.98 -14.36
C SER A 138 -16.41 1.56 -13.54
N ALA A 139 -16.55 1.52 -12.21
CA ALA A 139 -15.54 0.97 -11.33
C ALA A 139 -15.30 -0.52 -11.66
N PRO A 140 -14.05 -1.00 -11.56
CA PRO A 140 -13.75 -2.40 -11.79
C PRO A 140 -14.44 -3.27 -10.74
N GLN A 141 -14.70 -4.52 -11.08
CA GLN A 141 -14.98 -5.56 -10.10
C GLN A 141 -13.77 -6.49 -10.08
N ALA A 142 -13.03 -6.54 -8.97
CA ALA A 142 -11.85 -7.38 -8.83
C ALA A 142 -12.10 -8.55 -7.85
N PRO A 143 -13.05 -9.47 -8.16
CA PRO A 143 -13.46 -10.52 -7.23
C PRO A 143 -12.37 -11.58 -7.01
N PHE A 144 -11.40 -11.69 -7.92
CA PHE A 144 -10.31 -12.66 -7.79
C PHE A 144 -9.10 -12.12 -7.05
N LEU A 145 -9.05 -10.80 -6.81
CA LEU A 145 -7.91 -10.17 -6.14
C LEU A 145 -7.87 -10.59 -4.67
N THR A 146 -6.80 -11.30 -4.30
CA THR A 146 -6.56 -11.75 -2.93
C THR A 146 -5.39 -11.04 -2.26
N THR A 147 -4.49 -10.45 -3.05
CA THR A 147 -3.30 -9.76 -2.54
C THR A 147 -3.15 -8.42 -3.23
N LEU A 148 -3.12 -7.35 -2.44
CA LEU A 148 -2.84 -6.00 -2.90
C LEU A 148 -1.62 -5.48 -2.12
N HIS A 149 -0.58 -5.13 -2.86
CA HIS A 149 0.68 -4.61 -2.35
C HIS A 149 0.89 -3.22 -2.95
N LEU A 150 0.73 -2.18 -2.13
CA LEU A 150 0.91 -0.79 -2.50
C LEU A 150 2.15 -0.26 -1.79
N ASP A 151 3.27 -0.25 -2.50
CA ASP A 151 4.53 0.25 -1.97
C ASP A 151 4.78 1.70 -2.41
N HIS A 152 5.43 2.49 -1.56
CA HIS A 152 5.62 3.93 -1.74
C HIS A 152 4.36 4.68 -2.23
N CYS A 153 3.19 4.30 -1.72
CA CYS A 153 1.92 4.78 -2.22
C CYS A 153 1.60 6.18 -1.68
N SER A 154 1.48 7.14 -2.59
CA SER A 154 1.17 8.53 -2.27
C SER A 154 -0.30 8.89 -2.47
N SER A 155 -1.18 7.91 -2.66
CA SER A 155 -2.63 8.15 -2.77
C SER A 155 -3.29 8.50 -1.44
N ASN A 156 -4.35 9.31 -1.50
CA ASN A 156 -5.15 9.68 -0.32
C ASN A 156 -6.04 8.51 0.15
N ALA A 157 -6.53 8.60 1.40
CA ALA A 157 -7.38 7.58 2.01
C ALA A 157 -8.65 7.30 1.20
N HIS A 158 -9.28 8.32 0.62
CA HIS A 158 -10.45 8.20 -0.26
C HIS A 158 -10.26 7.20 -1.40
N ASN A 159 -9.15 7.32 -2.11
CA ASN A 159 -8.85 6.46 -3.25
C ASN A 159 -8.51 5.03 -2.78
N ILE A 160 -7.83 4.88 -1.64
CA ILE A 160 -7.61 3.55 -1.04
C ILE A 160 -8.95 2.89 -0.69
N ALA A 161 -9.87 3.63 -0.05
CA ALA A 161 -11.21 3.12 0.27
C ALA A 161 -11.99 2.73 -1.01
N ALA A 162 -11.87 3.54 -2.07
CA ALA A 162 -12.47 3.21 -3.37
C ALA A 162 -11.92 1.90 -3.96
N MET A 163 -10.61 1.65 -3.86
CA MET A 163 -9.99 0.38 -4.26
C MET A 163 -10.51 -0.78 -3.44
N LEU A 164 -10.52 -0.66 -2.10
CA LEU A 164 -10.97 -1.72 -1.19
C LEU A 164 -12.43 -2.13 -1.41
N THR A 165 -13.28 -1.17 -1.80
CA THR A 165 -14.68 -1.44 -2.16
C THR A 165 -14.81 -2.39 -3.36
N GLN A 166 -13.83 -2.43 -4.25
CA GLN A 166 -13.86 -3.27 -5.46
C GLN A 166 -13.14 -4.62 -5.28
N THR A 167 -12.61 -4.91 -4.08
CA THR A 167 -11.78 -6.09 -3.81
C THR A 167 -12.38 -6.94 -2.68
N PRO A 168 -13.59 -7.48 -2.84
CA PRO A 168 -14.33 -8.10 -1.72
C PRO A 168 -13.64 -9.34 -1.12
N ASN A 169 -12.78 -10.01 -1.89
CA ASN A 169 -12.07 -11.23 -1.48
C ASN A 169 -10.60 -10.99 -1.10
N LEU A 170 -10.23 -9.74 -0.83
CA LEU A 170 -8.87 -9.37 -0.46
C LEU A 170 -8.46 -10.04 0.86
N LYS A 171 -7.38 -10.82 0.83
CA LYS A 171 -6.85 -11.54 2.00
C LYS A 171 -5.62 -10.88 2.59
N THR A 172 -4.84 -10.21 1.75
CA THR A 172 -3.58 -9.58 2.15
C THR A 172 -3.54 -8.17 1.59
N LEU A 173 -3.42 -7.20 2.49
CA LEU A 173 -3.16 -5.81 2.14
C LEU A 173 -1.81 -5.40 2.74
N PHE A 174 -0.92 -4.95 1.87
CA PHE A 174 0.24 -4.16 2.27
C PHE A 174 0.07 -2.76 1.71
N TYR A 175 0.16 -1.76 2.58
CA TYR A 175 0.02 -0.36 2.22
C TYR A 175 1.10 0.45 2.93
N ALA A 176 2.12 0.83 2.16
CA ALA A 176 3.12 1.79 2.59
C ALA A 176 2.67 3.20 2.16
N CYS A 177 2.05 3.91 3.11
CA CYS A 177 1.60 5.29 2.94
C CYS A 177 2.81 6.23 2.94
N TYR A 178 3.01 6.93 1.82
CA TYR A 178 4.15 7.80 1.60
C TYR A 178 3.66 9.25 1.44
N LEU A 179 3.83 10.08 2.47
CA LEU A 179 3.29 11.45 2.53
C LEU A 179 4.43 12.48 2.55
N PRO A 180 4.36 13.57 1.77
CA PRO A 180 5.22 14.71 1.99
C PRO A 180 4.73 15.54 3.18
N ALA A 181 5.66 15.93 4.06
CA ALA A 181 5.35 16.64 5.30
C ALA A 181 4.45 17.89 5.12
N PHE A 182 4.55 18.56 3.98
CA PHE A 182 3.82 19.80 3.69
C PHE A 182 2.39 19.62 3.19
N GLU A 183 1.95 18.40 2.92
CA GLU A 183 0.59 18.09 2.46
C GLU A 183 -0.11 17.11 3.41
N CYS A 184 0.39 16.96 4.64
CA CYS A 184 -0.09 15.94 5.56
C CYS A 184 -1.42 16.35 6.22
N ASP A 185 -2.51 15.88 5.61
CA ASP A 185 -3.87 15.79 6.17
C ASP A 185 -4.45 14.42 5.76
N PHE A 186 -3.85 13.34 6.27
CA PHE A 186 -4.28 11.98 5.92
C PHE A 186 -5.41 11.51 6.85
N ASP A 187 -6.60 11.31 6.28
CA ASP A 187 -7.80 10.85 6.98
C ASP A 187 -7.75 9.32 7.23
N VAL A 188 -7.34 8.94 8.42
CA VAL A 188 -7.29 7.54 8.88
C VAL A 188 -8.70 6.97 9.10
N ASP A 189 -9.70 7.80 9.42
CA ASP A 189 -11.09 7.34 9.56
C ASP A 189 -11.68 6.93 8.21
N GLU A 190 -11.29 7.61 7.13
CA GLU A 190 -11.62 7.20 5.77
C GLU A 190 -10.94 5.88 5.39
N LEU A 191 -9.67 5.69 5.74
CA LEU A 191 -8.99 4.40 5.57
C LEU A 191 -9.71 3.28 6.35
N ARG A 192 -10.06 3.52 7.62
CA ARG A 192 -10.83 2.59 8.45
C ARG A 192 -12.15 2.20 7.78
N ARG A 193 -12.93 3.17 7.30
CA ARG A 193 -14.17 2.92 6.56
C ARG A 193 -13.93 2.11 5.27
N GLY A 194 -12.81 2.33 4.59
CA GLY A 194 -12.40 1.51 3.45
C GLY A 194 -12.13 0.04 3.84
N LEU A 195 -11.43 -0.19 4.95
CA LEU A 195 -11.12 -1.53 5.46
C LEU A 195 -12.36 -2.34 5.84
N GLU A 196 -13.45 -1.67 6.25
CA GLU A 196 -14.73 -2.34 6.56
C GLU A 196 -15.30 -3.15 5.38
N HIS A 197 -14.98 -2.78 4.14
CA HIS A 197 -15.41 -3.51 2.95
C HIS A 197 -14.72 -4.86 2.80
N VAL A 198 -13.56 -5.05 3.42
CA VAL A 198 -12.77 -6.29 3.38
C VAL A 198 -12.72 -7.00 4.74
N ARG A 199 -13.49 -6.55 5.73
CA ARG A 199 -13.46 -7.08 7.11
C ARG A 199 -13.61 -8.59 7.22
N ASN A 200 -14.41 -9.19 6.33
CA ASN A 200 -14.70 -10.62 6.34
C ASN A 200 -13.61 -11.48 5.67
N SER A 201 -12.82 -10.89 4.77
CA SER A 201 -11.85 -11.60 3.93
C SER A 201 -10.39 -11.34 4.32
N LEU A 202 -10.10 -10.16 4.88
CA LEU A 202 -8.76 -9.73 5.21
C LEU A 202 -8.17 -10.59 6.34
N SER A 203 -7.06 -11.24 6.02
CA SER A 203 -6.32 -12.13 6.94
C SER A 203 -4.98 -11.55 7.39
N LYS A 204 -4.40 -10.67 6.57
CA LYS A 204 -3.14 -9.99 6.85
C LYS A 204 -3.23 -8.53 6.42
N LEU A 205 -2.91 -7.64 7.36
CA LEU A 205 -2.88 -6.19 7.15
C LEU A 205 -1.51 -5.66 7.57
N THR A 206 -0.80 -5.04 6.63
CA THR A 206 0.44 -4.31 6.89
C THR A 206 0.26 -2.87 6.45
N LEU A 207 0.35 -1.95 7.41
CA LEU A 207 0.30 -0.51 7.22
C LEU A 207 1.65 0.07 7.62
N ASN A 208 2.22 0.92 6.75
CA ASN A 208 3.43 1.69 7.05
C ASN A 208 3.13 3.16 6.76
N LEU A 209 3.71 4.06 7.53
CA LEU A 209 3.63 5.49 7.36
C LEU A 209 5.04 6.06 7.25
N ILE A 210 5.34 6.64 6.09
CA ILE A 210 6.61 7.31 5.84
C ILE A 210 6.31 8.76 5.49
N ILE A 211 6.86 9.67 6.30
CA ILE A 211 6.76 11.10 6.09
C ILE A 211 8.04 11.59 5.45
N MET A 212 7.92 12.25 4.31
CA MET A 212 9.05 12.85 3.62
C MET A 212 9.26 14.28 4.05
N GLN A 213 10.44 14.57 4.58
CA GLN A 213 10.95 15.93 4.65
C GLN A 213 11.48 16.34 3.28
N ARG A 214 10.85 17.34 2.65
CA ARG A 214 11.46 18.00 1.49
C ARG A 214 12.53 18.95 2.04
N GLY A 215 13.81 18.63 1.83
CA GLY A 215 14.97 19.33 2.41
C GLY A 215 15.17 20.80 2.01
N LEU A 216 14.11 21.52 1.65
CA LEU A 216 14.12 22.95 1.31
C LEU A 216 13.13 23.77 2.15
N ILE A 217 12.24 23.14 2.92
CA ILE A 217 11.26 23.86 3.75
C ILE A 217 11.43 23.36 5.18
N ASP A 218 11.81 24.28 6.06
CA ASP A 218 11.86 24.07 7.49
C ASP A 218 10.43 24.10 8.04
N PHE A 219 9.95 22.95 8.52
CA PHE A 219 8.62 22.80 9.12
C PHE A 219 8.65 22.86 10.65
N SER A 220 9.80 23.20 11.26
CA SER A 220 9.94 23.29 12.71
C SER A 220 8.94 24.25 13.37
N ASP A 221 8.46 25.25 12.62
CA ASP A 221 7.53 26.27 13.12
C ASP A 221 6.03 25.89 13.01
N HIS A 222 5.67 24.75 12.40
CA HIS A 222 4.26 24.37 12.25
C HIS A 222 3.99 22.92 12.67
N GLU A 223 3.37 22.76 13.84
CA GLU A 223 2.81 21.51 14.33
C GLU A 223 1.49 21.20 13.59
N TRP A 224 1.59 20.62 12.40
CA TRP A 224 0.42 20.07 11.73
C TRP A 224 0.20 18.63 12.18
N PRO A 225 -1.03 18.25 12.58
CA PRO A 225 -1.36 16.83 12.71
C PRO A 225 -1.16 16.15 11.35
N LEU A 226 -0.14 15.29 11.25
CA LEU A 226 0.19 14.63 9.98
C LEU A 226 -0.91 13.67 9.50
N THR A 227 -1.75 13.23 10.42
CA THR A 227 -2.84 12.27 10.24
C THR A 227 -4.00 12.69 11.12
N HIS A 228 -5.23 12.31 10.74
CA HIS A 228 -6.42 12.53 11.56
C HIS A 228 -7.22 11.25 11.68
N GLY A 229 -7.92 11.06 12.79
CA GLY A 229 -8.66 9.83 13.05
C GLY A 229 -7.77 8.67 13.47
N ARG A 230 -8.34 7.47 13.48
CA ARG A 230 -7.67 6.24 13.94
C ARG A 230 -8.40 4.97 13.49
N ILE A 231 -7.66 3.86 13.47
CA ILE A 231 -8.17 2.50 13.29
C ILE A 231 -8.36 1.91 14.69
N ASP A 232 -9.49 2.25 15.31
CA ASP A 232 -9.77 1.98 16.73
C ASP A 232 -10.81 0.88 16.98
N ASP A 233 -11.12 0.08 15.97
CA ASP A 233 -11.85 -1.17 16.16
C ASP A 233 -11.54 -2.12 15.01
N LEU A 234 -10.91 -3.26 15.32
CA LEU A 234 -10.65 -4.37 14.40
C LEU A 234 -11.30 -5.66 14.90
N ARG A 235 -12.17 -5.61 15.93
CA ARG A 235 -12.75 -6.81 16.54
C ARG A 235 -13.60 -7.62 15.57
N GLU A 236 -14.26 -6.93 14.64
CA GLU A 236 -15.11 -7.56 13.62
C GLU A 236 -14.30 -8.19 12.46
N PHE A 237 -12.98 -8.00 12.41
CA PHE A 237 -12.10 -8.59 11.40
C PHE A 237 -11.73 -10.03 11.80
N LEU A 238 -12.73 -10.92 11.84
CA LEU A 238 -12.61 -12.27 12.41
C LEU A 238 -11.58 -13.17 11.69
N SER A 239 -11.27 -12.84 10.43
CA SER A 239 -10.27 -13.53 9.60
C SER A 239 -8.85 -12.97 9.80
N LEU A 240 -8.71 -11.78 10.40
CA LEU A 240 -7.42 -11.10 10.56
C LEU A 240 -6.57 -11.84 11.60
N ALA A 241 -5.48 -12.41 11.13
CA ALA A 241 -4.52 -13.16 11.93
C ALA A 241 -3.23 -12.35 12.17
N ASP A 242 -2.83 -11.54 11.18
CA ASP A 242 -1.58 -10.78 11.21
C ASP A 242 -1.86 -9.28 11.00
N LEU A 243 -1.46 -8.44 11.96
CA LEU A 243 -1.53 -6.98 11.86
C LEU A 243 -0.16 -6.38 12.08
N GLU A 244 0.24 -5.50 11.18
CA GLU A 244 1.38 -4.62 11.31
C GLU A 244 0.89 -3.19 11.09
N ILE A 245 0.98 -2.34 12.12
CA ILE A 245 0.33 -1.03 12.13
C ILE A 245 1.18 0.03 12.84
N PRO A 246 1.25 1.28 12.33
CA PRO A 246 1.87 2.38 13.06
C PRO A 246 1.01 2.80 14.26
N LEU A 247 1.65 3.19 15.36
CA LEU A 247 0.97 3.76 16.54
C LEU A 247 0.05 4.93 16.17
N THR A 248 0.49 5.73 15.21
CA THR A 248 -0.23 6.91 14.70
C THR A 248 -1.55 6.56 14.01
N PHE A 249 -1.64 5.39 13.40
CA PHE A 249 -2.90 4.91 12.84
C PHE A 249 -3.76 4.22 13.90
N LEU A 250 -3.16 3.56 14.89
CA LEU A 250 -3.89 2.82 15.92
C LEU A 250 -4.57 3.74 16.95
N HIS A 251 -3.86 4.77 17.43
CA HIS A 251 -4.35 5.66 18.49
C HIS A 251 -4.60 7.09 18.04
N GLY A 252 -4.17 7.46 16.83
CA GLY A 252 -4.28 8.84 16.33
C GLY A 252 -3.52 9.82 17.21
N HIS A 253 -3.79 11.12 17.03
CA HIS A 253 -3.17 12.22 17.79
C HIS A 253 -3.83 12.38 19.17
N THR A 254 -3.78 11.33 19.97
CA THR A 254 -4.47 11.22 21.25
C THR A 254 -3.45 11.03 22.36
N ALA A 255 -3.62 11.74 23.48
CA ALA A 255 -2.76 11.58 24.65
C ALA A 255 -2.90 10.16 25.27
N PRO A 256 -1.84 9.58 25.84
CA PRO A 256 -1.81 8.20 26.36
C PRO A 256 -2.96 7.80 27.27
N GLU A 257 -3.41 8.71 28.14
CA GLU A 257 -4.50 8.47 29.09
C GLU A 257 -5.86 8.25 28.43
N HIS A 258 -5.99 8.58 27.14
CA HIS A 258 -7.20 8.37 26.34
C HIS A 258 -7.03 7.22 25.32
N TRP A 259 -5.92 6.48 25.36
CA TRP A 259 -5.74 5.31 24.51
C TRP A 259 -6.68 4.19 24.92
N GLN A 260 -7.32 3.59 23.94
CA GLN A 260 -8.08 2.37 24.16
C GLN A 260 -7.14 1.19 24.37
N PRO A 261 -7.44 0.28 25.32
CA PRO A 261 -6.64 -0.92 25.51
C PRO A 261 -6.60 -1.77 24.24
N LEU A 262 -5.40 -2.25 23.86
CA LEU A 262 -5.21 -3.09 22.66
C LEU A 262 -6.14 -4.31 22.61
N ALA A 263 -6.49 -4.89 23.77
CA ALA A 263 -7.40 -6.02 23.85
C ALA A 263 -8.85 -5.68 23.43
N ASP A 264 -9.24 -4.41 23.54
CA ASP A 264 -10.56 -3.93 23.12
C ASP A 264 -10.57 -3.57 21.62
N LEU A 265 -9.41 -3.51 20.98
CA LEU A 265 -9.24 -3.14 19.57
C LEU A 265 -9.07 -4.35 18.66
N LEU A 266 -8.41 -5.41 19.14
CA LEU A 266 -7.95 -6.51 18.30
C LEU A 266 -8.98 -7.66 18.19
N PRO A 267 -9.01 -8.38 17.06
CA PRO A 267 -9.90 -9.52 16.89
C PRO A 267 -9.50 -10.73 17.76
N PRO A 268 -10.43 -11.61 18.12
CA PRO A 268 -10.16 -12.71 19.06
C PRO A 268 -9.24 -13.81 18.50
N ASN A 269 -9.24 -14.02 17.17
CA ASN A 269 -8.47 -15.08 16.49
C ASN A 269 -7.05 -14.64 16.11
N PHE A 270 -6.62 -13.50 16.62
CA PHE A 270 -5.42 -12.81 16.20
C PHE A 270 -4.14 -13.54 16.63
N ILE A 271 -3.15 -13.67 15.73
CA ILE A 271 -1.95 -14.50 15.91
C ILE A 271 -0.69 -13.65 16.09
N SER A 272 -0.53 -12.61 15.28
CA SER A 272 0.70 -11.80 15.25
C SER A 272 0.41 -10.31 15.24
N LEU A 273 0.81 -9.61 16.29
CA LEU A 273 0.81 -8.16 16.38
C LEU A 273 2.19 -7.59 16.06
N THR A 274 2.25 -6.59 15.20
CA THR A 274 3.39 -5.70 15.07
C THR A 274 2.92 -4.26 15.22
N VAL A 275 3.39 -3.57 16.25
CA VAL A 275 3.18 -2.13 16.43
C VAL A 275 4.46 -1.40 16.06
N LYS A 276 4.34 -0.38 15.20
CA LYS A 276 5.47 0.43 14.77
C LYS A 276 5.42 1.83 15.32
N ASP A 277 6.58 2.29 15.74
CA ASP A 277 6.83 3.69 16.07
C ASP A 277 7.77 4.27 15.02
N GLU A 278 7.17 4.82 13.96
CA GLU A 278 7.87 5.33 12.77
C GLU A 278 8.15 6.84 12.85
N LEU A 279 7.59 7.57 13.83
CA LEU A 279 7.61 9.05 13.85
C LEU A 279 8.16 9.70 15.13
N MET A 280 8.46 8.95 16.18
CA MET A 280 8.73 9.53 17.51
C MET A 280 10.04 10.36 17.58
N ASP A 281 11.09 10.03 16.81
CA ASP A 281 12.36 10.80 16.86
C ASP A 281 12.40 11.99 15.88
N ASP A 282 11.62 11.94 14.80
CA ASP A 282 11.73 12.90 13.69
C ASP A 282 10.78 14.11 13.80
N TYR A 283 9.78 14.05 14.68
CA TYR A 283 8.71 15.05 14.76
C TYR A 283 8.28 15.34 16.21
N THR A 284 8.51 16.58 16.66
CA THR A 284 8.18 17.06 18.02
C THR A 284 6.70 16.90 18.37
N THR A 285 5.80 17.02 17.39
CA THR A 285 4.34 16.87 17.55
C THR A 285 3.95 15.52 18.16
N PHE A 286 4.77 14.49 18.03
CA PHE A 286 4.49 13.14 18.55
C PHE A 286 5.27 12.78 19.82
N GLN A 287 6.27 13.58 20.21
CA GLN A 287 7.17 13.25 21.32
C GLN A 287 6.43 13.12 22.65
N ASP A 288 5.45 13.99 22.90
CA ASP A 288 4.63 13.94 24.12
C ASP A 288 3.50 12.90 24.04
N LEU A 289 3.12 12.47 22.84
CA LEU A 289 2.03 11.52 22.63
C LEU A 289 2.52 10.07 22.72
N TYR A 290 3.61 9.72 22.05
CA TYR A 290 4.14 8.34 22.01
C TYR A 290 5.39 8.20 22.86
N THR A 291 5.32 8.62 24.13
CA THR A 291 6.44 8.46 25.06
C THR A 291 6.76 6.99 25.30
N GLU A 292 8.03 6.66 25.51
CA GLU A 292 8.46 5.30 25.82
C GLU A 292 7.71 4.72 27.04
N THR A 293 7.48 5.54 28.06
CA THR A 293 6.73 5.14 29.26
C THR A 293 5.29 4.75 28.91
N ALA A 294 4.59 5.58 28.12
CA ALA A 294 3.21 5.31 27.71
C ALA A 294 3.10 4.01 26.91
N ILE A 295 3.98 3.82 25.93
CA ILE A 295 4.04 2.60 25.11
C ILE A 295 4.31 1.38 26.00
N ARG A 296 5.28 1.48 26.91
CA ARG A 296 5.65 0.38 27.82
C ARG A 296 4.48 -0.01 28.71
N ASP A 297 3.74 0.96 29.25
CA ASP A 297 2.61 0.71 30.13
C ASP A 297 1.41 0.13 29.36
N MET A 298 1.15 0.59 28.14
CA MET A 298 0.17 -0.02 27.22
C MET A 298 0.51 -1.49 26.96
N MET A 299 1.75 -1.78 26.55
CA MET A 299 2.19 -3.14 26.24
C MET A 299 2.15 -4.04 27.47
N ARG A 300 2.60 -3.55 28.63
CA ARG A 300 2.53 -4.30 29.89
C ARG A 300 1.08 -4.66 30.23
N THR A 301 0.15 -3.71 30.10
CA THR A 301 -1.28 -3.93 30.38
C THR A 301 -1.87 -4.97 29.43
N PHE A 302 -1.57 -4.86 28.13
CA PHE A 302 -2.05 -5.81 27.14
C PHE A 302 -1.50 -7.23 27.36
N LEU A 303 -0.22 -7.37 27.66
CA LEU A 303 0.41 -8.69 27.82
C LEU A 303 0.07 -9.37 29.17
N SER A 304 -0.17 -8.58 30.21
CA SER A 304 -0.49 -9.13 31.54
C SER A 304 -1.95 -9.58 31.67
N TYR A 305 -2.90 -8.82 31.11
CA TYR A 305 -4.33 -9.08 31.30
C TYR A 305 -5.12 -9.20 29.99
N GLY A 306 -4.87 -8.31 29.03
CA GLY A 306 -5.68 -8.17 27.83
C GLY A 306 -5.61 -9.38 26.89
N SER A 307 -4.40 -9.75 26.47
CA SER A 307 -4.14 -10.83 25.52
C SER A 307 -4.67 -12.18 26.00
N ARG A 308 -4.44 -12.51 27.28
CA ARG A 308 -4.88 -13.75 27.91
C ARG A 308 -6.40 -13.90 28.04
N SER A 309 -7.15 -12.80 27.89
CA SER A 309 -8.60 -12.80 28.08
C SER A 309 -9.36 -12.64 26.77
N PHE A 310 -8.79 -11.96 25.78
CA PHE A 310 -9.50 -11.56 24.56
C PHE A 310 -8.86 -12.05 23.25
N THR A 311 -7.54 -12.30 23.23
CA THR A 311 -6.82 -12.75 22.02
C THR A 311 -6.02 -14.02 22.31
N LEU A 312 -6.73 -15.09 22.68
CA LEU A 312 -6.14 -16.36 23.13
C LEU A 312 -5.22 -17.03 22.10
N SER A 313 -5.38 -16.70 20.82
CA SER A 313 -4.56 -17.23 19.72
C SER A 313 -3.26 -16.46 19.50
N LEU A 314 -3.02 -15.37 20.25
CA LEU A 314 -1.87 -14.51 20.07
C LEU A 314 -0.58 -15.24 20.43
N ARG A 315 0.33 -15.35 19.47
CA ARG A 315 1.64 -16.00 19.62
C ARG A 315 2.77 -14.99 19.55
N HIS A 316 2.64 -14.02 18.66
CA HIS A 316 3.72 -13.10 18.35
C HIS A 316 3.29 -11.67 18.63
N VAL A 317 4.15 -10.93 19.33
CA VAL A 317 3.99 -9.50 19.54
C VAL A 317 5.34 -8.85 19.30
N TYR A 318 5.37 -7.92 18.35
CA TYR A 318 6.56 -7.17 18.00
C TYR A 318 6.27 -5.69 18.20
N PHE A 319 7.27 -5.00 18.74
CA PHE A 319 7.28 -3.56 18.82
C PHE A 319 8.56 -3.08 18.13
N TYR A 320 8.41 -2.32 17.04
CA TYR A 320 9.55 -1.76 16.31
C TYR A 320 9.59 -0.25 16.53
N ARG A 321 10.68 0.21 17.13
CA ARG A 321 11.10 1.62 17.09
C ARG A 321 12.05 1.72 15.89
N TYR A 322 11.58 2.26 14.77
CA TYR A 322 12.40 2.45 13.56
C TYR A 322 13.31 3.71 13.78
N PRO A 323 14.41 3.92 13.01
CA PRO A 323 14.55 3.42 11.68
C PRO A 323 15.38 2.14 11.61
N ALA A 324 14.93 1.07 10.95
CA ALA A 324 15.90 0.29 10.18
C ALA A 324 16.32 1.19 9.02
N ILE A 325 17.30 2.02 9.36
CA ILE A 325 18.11 2.79 8.44
C ILE A 325 18.62 1.78 7.44
N TRP A 326 18.27 1.96 6.17
CA TRP A 326 19.08 1.40 5.10
C TRP A 326 20.48 1.97 5.31
N ASP A 327 21.43 1.15 5.77
CA ASP A 327 22.83 1.54 5.72
C ASP A 327 23.22 1.60 4.25
N TYR A 328 23.09 2.78 3.65
CA TYR A 328 23.44 3.06 2.25
C TYR A 328 24.91 2.73 1.93
N LYS A 329 25.77 2.50 2.95
CA LYS A 329 27.15 2.05 2.75
C LYS A 329 27.29 0.53 2.66
N ASN A 330 26.25 -0.24 2.99
CA ASN A 330 26.31 -1.69 3.02
C ASN A 330 24.98 -2.38 2.65
N LEU A 331 24.53 -2.15 1.41
CA LEU A 331 23.33 -2.74 0.77
C LEU A 331 23.28 -4.29 0.74
N SER A 332 24.32 -4.97 1.24
CA SER A 332 24.40 -6.44 1.31
C SER A 332 23.74 -7.03 2.56
N LYS A 333 23.47 -6.20 3.57
CA LYS A 333 22.65 -6.56 4.72
C LYS A 333 21.23 -6.04 4.48
N GLY A 334 20.31 -6.94 4.12
CA GLY A 334 18.87 -6.61 4.13
C GLY A 334 18.39 -6.17 5.53
N PRO A 335 17.12 -5.79 5.69
CA PRO A 335 16.56 -5.54 7.02
C PRO A 335 16.80 -6.76 7.90
N GLU A 336 17.49 -6.59 9.03
CA GLU A 336 17.71 -7.69 9.98
C GLU A 336 16.34 -8.08 10.56
N LYS A 337 15.69 -9.06 9.92
CA LYS A 337 14.59 -9.83 10.51
C LYS A 337 15.20 -10.69 11.61
N GLU A 338 15.28 -10.11 12.79
CA GLU A 338 15.72 -10.76 14.00
C GLU A 338 14.62 -11.73 14.49
N TYR A 339 14.77 -13.03 14.22
CA TYR A 339 13.93 -14.09 14.77
C TYR A 339 14.48 -14.51 16.13
N TYR A 340 13.72 -14.35 17.20
CA TYR A 340 14.16 -14.81 18.53
C TYR A 340 13.04 -15.50 19.30
N GLU A 341 13.31 -16.75 19.65
CA GLU A 341 12.55 -17.59 20.58
C GLU A 341 13.08 -17.31 22.01
N ASP A 342 12.16 -17.26 22.99
CA ASP A 342 12.37 -17.16 24.45
C ASP A 342 12.31 -15.80 25.16
N TRP A 343 11.55 -15.79 26.26
CA TRP A 343 11.39 -14.67 27.20
C TRP A 343 12.66 -14.46 28.02
N LYS A 344 13.41 -13.39 27.75
CA LYS A 344 14.32 -12.81 28.75
C LYS A 344 14.23 -11.28 28.77
N PRO A 345 14.15 -10.66 29.95
CA PRO A 345 14.34 -9.21 30.07
C PRO A 345 15.79 -8.90 29.72
N VAL A 346 16.02 -8.23 28.60
CA VAL A 346 17.35 -7.74 28.22
C VAL A 346 17.27 -6.24 28.03
N ASP A 347 17.94 -5.56 28.96
CA ASP A 347 18.38 -4.16 28.94
C ASP A 347 17.35 -3.04 29.11
N GLU A 348 17.74 -2.03 29.89
CA GLU A 348 16.92 -0.85 30.24
C GLU A 348 17.00 0.26 29.18
N ASN A 349 17.82 0.08 28.13
CA ASN A 349 18.13 1.13 27.15
C ASN A 349 17.60 0.88 25.73
N TYR A 350 17.01 -0.28 25.45
CA TYR A 350 16.41 -0.59 24.14
C TYR A 350 15.08 -1.32 24.32
N GLY A 351 14.09 -0.92 23.51
CA GLY A 351 12.67 -1.27 23.64
C GLY A 351 12.38 -2.70 24.11
N SER A 352 11.49 -2.79 25.09
CA SER A 352 11.10 -4.05 25.73
C SER A 352 10.46 -5.02 24.73
N ARG A 353 11.08 -6.21 24.58
CA ARG A 353 10.68 -7.29 23.67
C ARG A 353 9.75 -8.28 24.39
N TRP A 354 8.67 -8.76 23.73
CA TRP A 354 7.72 -9.72 24.33
C TRP A 354 7.16 -10.68 23.28
N ALA A 355 7.52 -11.97 23.30
CA ALA A 355 6.94 -13.00 22.40
C ALA A 355 6.54 -14.22 23.22
N PHE A 356 5.37 -14.83 23.02
CA PHE A 356 4.94 -16.02 23.77
C PHE A 356 5.81 -17.24 23.36
N ALA A 357 6.35 -17.96 24.36
CA ALA A 357 6.92 -19.29 24.13
C ALA A 357 5.78 -20.30 23.97
N GLU A 358 5.96 -21.29 23.10
CA GLU A 358 4.98 -22.37 22.82
C GLU A 358 4.53 -23.15 24.06
#